data_AF-A0A1V4SUR4-F1
#
_entry.id   AF-A0A1V4SUR4-F1
#
_cell.length_a   1.000
_cell.length_b   1.000
_cell.length_c   1.000
_cell.angle_alpha   90.00
_cell.angle_beta   90.00
_cell.angle_gamma   90.00
#
_symmetry.space_group_name_H-M   'P 1'
#
loop_
_entity.id
_entity.type
_entity.pdbx_description
1 polymer ?
#
loop_
_entity_poly.entity_id
_entity_poly.type
_entity_poly.pdbx_seq_one_letter_code
_entity_poly.pdbx_strand_id
1 'polypeptide(L)'
;MERLNRIFKEASLRAVVFSRKSLGVNLDFSEESLKDLDNILDVFSRNKNIEDINKEKLIDVVMRFGGYLGEVISKNISGNWNETEEKEIFLRVNNKIVYPLNIVYKRIKIGERASIESWYNKFKNKF
;
A
#
# COMPACT_ATOMS: atom_id res chain seq x y z
N MET A 1 -12.38 -8.55 -13.03
CA MET A 1 -11.32 -8.82 -12.03
C MET A 1 -9.90 -8.69 -12.60
N GLU A 2 -9.62 -9.23 -13.81
CA GLU A 2 -8.28 -9.18 -14.43
C GLU A 2 -7.69 -7.77 -14.60
N ARG A 3 -8.53 -6.77 -14.93
CA ARG A 3 -8.11 -5.36 -15.05
C ARG A 3 -7.44 -4.81 -13.79
N LEU A 4 -8.08 -4.97 -12.61
CA LEU A 4 -7.56 -4.40 -11.35
C LEU A 4 -6.26 -5.10 -10.94
N ASN A 5 -6.22 -6.43 -11.07
CA ASN A 5 -5.01 -7.21 -10.83
C ASN A 5 -3.84 -6.70 -11.69
N ARG A 6 -4.07 -6.42 -12.98
CA ARG A 6 -3.03 -5.82 -13.84
C ARG A 6 -2.59 -4.43 -13.36
N ILE A 7 -3.55 -3.55 -13.08
CA ILE A 7 -3.27 -2.18 -12.62
C ILE A 7 -2.43 -2.19 -11.35
N PHE A 8 -2.79 -2.99 -10.36
CA PHE A 8 -2.08 -3.01 -9.07
C PHE A 8 -0.79 -3.81 -9.11
N LYS A 9 -0.68 -4.82 -9.97
CA LYS A 9 0.60 -5.44 -10.29
C LYS A 9 1.57 -4.42 -10.87
N GLU A 10 1.16 -3.62 -11.86
CA GLU A 10 2.00 -2.57 -12.42
C GLU A 10 2.34 -1.48 -11.41
N ALA A 11 1.36 -1.02 -10.62
CA ALA A 11 1.57 0.00 -9.58
C ALA A 11 2.56 -0.47 -8.51
N SER A 12 2.44 -1.73 -8.07
CA SER A 12 3.35 -2.30 -7.09
C SER A 12 4.77 -2.47 -7.61
N LEU A 13 4.96 -2.84 -8.88
CA LEU A 13 6.27 -2.90 -9.51
C LEU A 13 6.91 -1.51 -9.61
N ARG A 14 6.12 -0.46 -9.86
CA ARG A 14 6.61 0.92 -9.77
C ARG A 14 7.05 1.27 -8.34
N ALA A 15 6.41 0.73 -7.31
CA ALA A 15 6.86 0.89 -5.92
C ALA A 15 8.24 0.28 -5.73
N VAL A 16 8.43 -0.98 -6.14
CA VAL A 16 9.72 -1.69 -6.04
C VAL A 16 10.84 -0.94 -6.77
N VAL A 17 10.59 -0.52 -8.02
CA VAL A 17 11.58 0.22 -8.82
C VAL A 17 11.91 1.56 -8.17
N PHE A 18 10.91 2.30 -7.69
CA PHE A 18 11.13 3.57 -7.02
C PHE A 18 11.92 3.41 -5.73
N SER A 19 11.53 2.49 -4.85
CA SER A 19 12.21 2.23 -3.58
C SER A 19 13.68 1.92 -3.79
N ARG A 20 13.98 1.05 -4.78
CA ARG A 20 15.36 0.69 -5.10
C ARG A 20 16.15 1.86 -5.69
N LYS A 21 15.60 2.55 -6.70
CA LYS A 21 16.34 3.59 -7.44
C LYS A 21 16.48 4.89 -6.65
N SER A 22 15.47 5.27 -5.88
CA SER A 22 15.43 6.57 -5.21
C SER A 22 15.87 6.51 -3.75
N LEU A 23 15.71 5.36 -3.10
CA LEU A 23 15.96 5.22 -1.65
C LEU A 23 16.95 4.10 -1.30
N GLY A 24 17.36 3.27 -2.28
CA GLY A 24 18.25 2.14 -2.03
C GLY A 24 17.60 0.99 -1.24
N VAL A 25 16.27 1.00 -1.09
CA VAL A 25 15.51 0.00 -0.32
C VAL A 25 14.95 -1.07 -1.25
N ASN A 26 15.16 -2.34 -0.90
CA ASN A 26 14.66 -3.47 -1.68
C ASN A 26 13.31 -3.96 -1.15
N LEU A 27 12.26 -3.83 -1.96
CA LEU A 27 10.93 -4.37 -1.67
C LEU A 27 10.71 -5.62 -2.52
N ASP A 28 10.34 -6.74 -1.90
CA ASP A 28 10.29 -8.06 -2.54
C ASP A 28 8.95 -8.79 -2.38
N PHE A 29 7.93 -8.08 -1.90
CA PHE A 29 6.59 -8.59 -1.60
C PHE A 29 6.49 -9.56 -0.41
N SER A 30 7.56 -9.73 0.36
CA SER A 30 7.52 -10.44 1.63
C SER A 30 6.78 -9.65 2.71
N GLU A 31 6.42 -10.32 3.80
CA GLU A 31 5.82 -9.67 4.97
C GLU A 31 6.85 -8.79 5.69
N GLU A 32 8.12 -9.21 5.68
CA GLU A 32 9.26 -8.52 6.26
C GLU A 32 9.49 -7.15 5.60
N SER A 33 9.25 -7.05 4.29
CA SER A 33 9.29 -5.79 3.52
C SER A 33 8.28 -4.73 4.02
N LEU A 34 7.31 -5.07 4.87
CA LEU A 34 6.34 -4.09 5.39
C LEU A 34 6.97 -3.10 6.37
N LYS A 35 8.02 -3.50 7.07
CA LYS A 35 8.83 -2.58 7.89
C LYS A 35 9.56 -1.55 7.02
N ASP A 36 10.11 -2.01 5.91
CA ASP A 36 10.77 -1.13 4.93
C ASP A 36 9.77 -0.20 4.25
N LEU A 37 8.56 -0.68 3.97
CA LEU A 37 7.46 0.15 3.49
C LEU A 37 7.11 1.26 4.49
N ASP A 38 7.05 0.96 5.79
CA ASP A 38 6.85 1.96 6.84
C ASP A 38 7.95 3.04 6.80
N ASN A 39 9.22 2.64 6.73
CA ASN A 39 10.36 3.56 6.64
C ASN A 39 10.30 4.46 5.39
N ILE A 40 9.89 3.91 4.26
CA ILE A 40 9.71 4.68 3.01
C ILE A 40 8.59 5.71 3.19
N LEU A 41 7.47 5.32 3.79
CA LEU A 41 6.32 6.20 3.98
C LEU A 41 6.57 7.30 5.01
N ASP A 42 7.54 7.13 5.91
CA ASP A 42 8.00 8.21 6.79
C ASP A 42 8.61 9.40 6.04
N VAL A 43 9.30 9.14 4.93
CA VAL A 43 9.84 10.21 4.07
C VAL A 43 8.70 11.06 3.52
N PHE A 44 7.59 10.42 3.13
CA PHE A 44 6.41 11.11 2.61
C PHE A 44 5.62 11.80 3.72
N SER A 45 5.44 11.17 4.88
CA SER A 45 4.66 11.76 5.99
C SER A 45 5.35 12.98 6.62
N ARG A 46 6.69 13.00 6.64
CA ARG A 46 7.46 14.16 7.13
C ARG A 46 7.38 15.35 6.18
N ASN A 47 7.06 15.12 4.91
CA ASN A 47 6.84 16.17 3.92
C ASN A 47 5.40 16.71 4.01
N LYS A 48 5.13 17.51 5.05
CA LYS A 48 3.80 18.09 5.34
C LYS A 48 3.17 18.87 4.18
N ASN A 49 3.99 19.32 3.23
CA ASN A 49 3.55 20.08 2.07
C ASN A 49 3.00 19.21 0.92
N ILE A 50 3.10 17.87 1.01
CA ILE A 50 2.69 16.99 -0.09
C ILE A 50 1.17 17.04 -0.33
N GLU A 51 0.37 17.27 0.72
CA GLU A 51 -1.08 17.41 0.62
C GLU A 51 -1.48 18.80 0.12
N ASP A 52 -0.84 19.85 0.63
CA ASP A 52 -1.20 21.25 0.35
C ASP A 52 -0.78 21.71 -1.05
N ILE A 53 0.26 21.12 -1.63
CA ILE A 53 0.86 21.59 -2.88
C ILE A 53 0.50 20.70 -4.08
N ASN A 54 0.25 19.39 -3.87
CA ASN A 54 0.07 18.49 -5.02
C ASN A 54 -0.76 17.21 -4.74
N LYS A 55 -2.09 17.34 -4.89
CA LYS A 55 -3.03 16.21 -4.77
C LYS A 55 -2.73 15.06 -5.74
N GLU A 56 -2.31 15.34 -6.97
CA GLU A 56 -2.00 14.31 -7.96
C GLU A 56 -0.79 13.46 -7.53
N LYS A 57 0.23 14.10 -6.96
CA LYS A 57 1.40 13.41 -6.41
C LYS A 57 1.01 12.53 -5.23
N LEU A 58 0.13 12.99 -4.35
CA LEU A 58 -0.37 12.18 -3.24
C LEU A 58 -1.12 10.94 -3.76
N ILE A 59 -1.99 11.12 -4.75
CA ILE A 59 -2.72 10.01 -5.39
C ILE A 59 -1.75 9.00 -6.00
N ASP A 60 -0.71 9.45 -6.72
CA ASP A 60 0.28 8.54 -7.31
C ASP A 60 1.05 7.75 -6.24
N VAL A 61 1.48 8.40 -5.16
CA VAL A 61 2.17 7.73 -4.03
C VAL A 61 1.25 6.70 -3.38
N VAL A 62 -0.01 7.05 -3.11
CA VAL A 62 -1.00 6.15 -2.52
C VAL A 62 -1.28 4.97 -3.44
N MET A 63 -1.49 5.20 -4.74
CA MET A 63 -1.73 4.12 -5.70
C MET A 63 -0.54 3.17 -5.81
N ARG A 64 0.67 3.72 -5.83
CA ARG A 64 1.92 2.95 -5.94
C ARG A 64 2.16 2.07 -4.72
N PHE A 65 2.22 2.66 -3.54
CA PHE A 65 2.55 1.94 -2.30
C PHE A 65 1.35 1.18 -1.72
N GLY A 66 0.13 1.68 -1.93
CA GLY A 66 -1.08 0.94 -1.60
C GLY A 66 -1.29 -0.27 -2.51
N GLY A 67 -0.93 -0.15 -3.79
CA GLY A 67 -0.82 -1.29 -4.70
C GLY A 67 0.18 -2.32 -4.22
N TYR A 68 1.37 -1.89 -3.78
CA TYR A 68 2.37 -2.78 -3.19
C TYR A 68 1.86 -3.51 -1.95
N LEU A 69 1.25 -2.81 -0.99
CA LEU A 69 0.65 -3.43 0.19
C LEU A 69 -0.43 -4.46 -0.19
N GLY A 70 -1.29 -4.13 -1.16
CA GLY A 70 -2.29 -5.06 -1.64
C GLY A 70 -1.70 -6.31 -2.29
N GLU A 71 -0.60 -6.20 -3.02
CA GLU A 71 0.11 -7.37 -3.58
C GLU A 71 0.80 -8.21 -2.49
N VAL A 72 1.35 -7.60 -1.44
CA VAL A 72 1.85 -8.35 -0.26
C VAL A 72 0.73 -9.14 0.39
N ILE A 73 -0.43 -8.52 0.60
CA ILE A 73 -1.63 -9.21 1.15
C ILE A 73 -2.07 -10.34 0.21
N SER A 74 -2.17 -10.06 -1.09
CA SER A 74 -2.61 -11.03 -2.10
C SER A 74 -1.73 -12.29 -2.09
N LYS A 75 -0.41 -12.11 -2.10
CA LYS A 75 0.56 -13.22 -2.20
C LYS A 75 0.67 -14.05 -0.92
N ASN A 76 0.55 -13.42 0.25
CA ASN A 76 0.84 -14.10 1.53
C ASN A 76 -0.42 -14.62 2.24
N ILE A 77 -1.59 -14.02 2.00
CA ILE A 77 -2.86 -14.42 2.65
C ILE A 77 -4.05 -14.50 1.67
N SER A 78 -3.79 -14.66 0.37
CA SER A 78 -4.80 -14.97 -0.67
C SER A 78 -5.90 -13.92 -0.86
N GLY A 79 -5.52 -12.66 -1.04
CA GLY A 79 -6.44 -11.57 -1.34
C GLY A 79 -6.69 -11.34 -2.85
N ASN A 80 -7.90 -10.89 -3.21
CA ASN A 80 -8.27 -10.55 -4.59
C ASN A 80 -8.76 -9.10 -4.71
N TRP A 81 -8.23 -8.35 -5.67
CA TRP A 81 -8.68 -6.99 -5.96
C TRP A 81 -10.10 -6.94 -6.51
N ASN A 82 -10.90 -6.03 -5.97
CA ASN A 82 -12.29 -5.78 -6.34
C ASN A 82 -12.57 -4.28 -6.35
N GLU A 83 -13.66 -3.90 -7.01
CA GLU A 83 -14.20 -2.54 -6.98
C GLU A 83 -15.69 -2.58 -6.63
N THR A 84 -16.16 -1.59 -5.87
CA THR A 84 -17.60 -1.36 -5.67
C THR A 84 -18.22 -0.72 -6.91
N GLU A 85 -19.56 -0.62 -6.95
CA GLU A 85 -20.26 0.12 -7.99
C GLU A 85 -19.84 1.60 -8.02
N GLU A 86 -19.56 2.17 -6.86
CA GLU A 86 -19.05 3.54 -6.66
C GLU A 86 -17.54 3.69 -6.96
N LYS A 87 -16.91 2.67 -7.55
CA LYS A 87 -15.47 2.64 -7.91
C LYS A 87 -14.50 2.70 -6.72
N GLU A 88 -14.96 2.35 -5.53
CA GLU A 88 -14.04 2.14 -4.40
C GLU A 88 -13.27 0.84 -4.58
N ILE A 89 -11.94 0.91 -4.47
CA ILE A 89 -11.05 -0.24 -4.69
C ILE A 89 -10.70 -0.89 -3.35
N PHE A 90 -10.81 -2.21 -3.29
CA PHE A 90 -10.50 -3.00 -2.10
C PHE A 90 -9.91 -4.38 -2.44
N LEU A 91 -9.30 -5.04 -1.45
CA LEU A 91 -9.05 -6.48 -1.49
C LEU A 91 -10.12 -7.23 -0.70
N ARG A 92 -10.63 -8.31 -1.29
CA ARG A 92 -11.36 -9.35 -0.59
C ARG A 92 -10.39 -10.43 -0.15
N VAL A 93 -10.26 -10.64 1.16
CA VAL A 93 -9.42 -11.67 1.79
C VAL A 93 -10.35 -12.56 2.61
N ASN A 94 -10.63 -13.77 2.12
CA ASN A 94 -11.70 -14.63 2.63
C ASN A 94 -13.03 -13.84 2.73
N ASN A 95 -13.61 -13.76 3.93
CA ASN A 95 -14.85 -13.01 4.19
C ASN A 95 -14.61 -11.55 4.65
N LYS A 96 -13.37 -11.04 4.58
CA LYS A 96 -13.02 -9.69 5.01
C LYS A 96 -12.69 -8.78 3.82
N ILE A 97 -12.95 -7.50 4.01
CA ILE A 97 -12.61 -6.42 3.07
C ILE A 97 -11.45 -5.61 3.66
N VAL A 98 -10.46 -5.32 2.83
CA VAL A 98 -9.30 -4.50 3.17
C VAL A 98 -9.16 -3.39 2.15
N TYR A 99 -8.79 -2.20 2.60
CA TYR A 99 -8.54 -1.04 1.73
C TYR A 99 -7.06 -0.62 1.83
N PRO A 100 -6.14 -1.25 1.08
CA PRO A 100 -4.71 -0.93 1.16
C PRO A 100 -4.40 0.52 0.84
N LEU A 101 -5.12 1.11 -0.13
CA LEU A 101 -4.97 2.52 -0.50
C LEU A 101 -5.27 3.43 0.70
N ASN A 102 -6.34 3.14 1.44
CA ASN A 102 -6.72 3.91 2.62
C ASN A 102 -5.73 3.73 3.78
N ILE A 103 -5.13 2.54 3.91
CA ILE A 103 -4.10 2.27 4.92
C ILE A 103 -2.85 3.10 4.64
N VAL A 104 -2.38 3.09 3.39
CA VAL A 104 -1.21 3.89 2.98
C VAL A 104 -1.50 5.38 3.07
N TYR A 105 -2.67 5.83 2.64
CA TYR A 105 -3.09 7.24 2.79
C TYR A 105 -3.06 7.67 4.27
N LYS A 106 -3.61 6.85 5.18
CA LYS A 106 -3.54 7.10 6.62
C LYS A 106 -2.09 7.13 7.12
N ARG A 107 -1.24 6.20 6.70
CA ARG A 107 0.18 6.16 7.06
C ARG A 107 0.93 7.43 6.68
N ILE A 108 0.67 7.98 5.50
CA ILE A 108 1.24 9.25 5.05
C ILE A 108 0.71 10.40 5.91
N LYS A 109 -0.59 10.42 6.21
CA LYS A 109 -1.24 11.54 6.90
C LYS A 109 -0.90 11.65 8.40
N ILE A 110 -0.93 10.53 9.11
CA ILE A 110 -0.75 10.52 10.59
C ILE A 110 0.58 9.91 11.03
N GLY A 111 1.46 9.59 10.07
CA GLY A 111 2.81 9.12 10.33
C GLY A 111 2.85 7.77 11.06
N GLU A 112 3.87 7.59 11.89
CA GLU A 112 4.23 6.32 12.54
C GLU A 112 3.08 5.71 13.37
N ARG A 113 2.12 6.53 13.81
CA ARG A 113 0.90 6.09 14.51
C ARG A 113 0.04 5.13 13.68
N ALA A 114 0.19 5.13 12.35
CA ALA A 114 -0.50 4.25 11.42
C ALA A 114 0.42 3.21 10.77
N SER A 115 1.42 2.70 11.50
CA SER A 115 2.33 1.64 11.04
C SER A 115 1.60 0.51 10.30
N ILE A 116 2.07 0.25 9.08
CA ILE A 116 1.55 -0.80 8.20
C ILE A 116 1.96 -2.17 8.70
N GLU A 117 3.20 -2.35 9.15
CA GLU A 117 3.68 -3.62 9.72
C GLU A 117 2.82 -4.02 10.94
N SER A 118 2.62 -3.09 11.88
CA SER A 118 1.79 -3.35 13.07
C SER A 118 0.33 -3.66 12.70
N TRP A 119 -0.23 -2.93 11.74
CA TRP A 119 -1.59 -3.17 11.25
C TRP A 119 -1.70 -4.56 10.60
N TYR A 120 -0.75 -4.93 9.74
CA TYR A 120 -0.76 -6.18 9.01
C TYR A 120 -0.65 -7.38 9.95
N ASN A 121 0.25 -7.34 10.94
CA ASN A 121 0.41 -8.40 11.93
C ASN A 121 -0.88 -8.62 12.74
N LYS A 122 -1.56 -7.53 13.16
CA LYS A 122 -2.86 -7.61 13.84
C LYS A 122 -3.98 -8.13 12.93
N PHE A 123 -3.93 -7.80 11.65
CA PHE A 123 -4.89 -8.26 10.66
C PHE A 123 -4.73 -9.77 10.37
N LYS A 124 -3.48 -10.21 10.15
CA LYS A 124 -3.12 -11.61 9.87
C LYS A 124 -3.46 -12.54 11.03
N ASN A 125 -3.23 -12.14 12.28
CA ASN A 125 -3.57 -12.94 13.47
C ASN A 125 -5.08 -13.19 13.67
N LYS A 126 -5.94 -12.58 12.86
CA LYS A 126 -7.40 -12.81 12.88
C LYS A 126 -7.84 -13.83 11.83
N PHE A 127 -6.90 -14.54 11.20
CA PHE A 127 -7.13 -15.61 10.24
C PHE A 127 -6.63 -16.94 10.80
#